data_AF-A0A642V0W4-F1
#
_entry.id   AF-A0A642V0W4-F1
#
_cell.length_a   1.000
_cell.length_b   1.000
_cell.length_c   1.000
_cell.angle_alpha   90.00
_cell.angle_beta   90.00
_cell.angle_gamma   90.00
#
_symmetry.space_group_name_H-M   'P 1'
#
loop_
_entity.id
_entity.type
_entity.pdbx_description
1 polymer ?
#
loop_
_entity_poly.entity_id
_entity_poly.type
_entity_poly.pdbx_seq_one_letter_code
_entity_poly.pdbx_strand_id
1 'polypeptide(L)'
;MVTLALYRTDVVHAPSNKPGIAGPKKDQSFLIGDTLKLFQVSAGRAHDEVVALDLPFILTLPVNRPLPASICLGKSLVETTYQLFVSIVHGRQQQTHHVGYPVRLKRYDTLSTFGAFRVPIVSSVPSQDHLVGLDYSIPISAFGPGDRVTAYVKVYPNLDWAAKSRKVKVQRLTLQVVELITFNPETDEPVEKRRRLCKAVHQLDMKLPDKGYQCELSIDFPQLDFRDRDGLVHKERQDIPLASRNGFTTAGALYNIEYLLVLKARFSHCKDIEIEQPISVTQFDHATCMSFMKAISDAVDHANRTDRSLMPSPRVYRSADALAMGWNLKGKAAPGGNPAPGPSGPNGIKTSVLVR
;
A
#
# COMPACT_ATOMS: atom_id res chain seq x y z
N MET A 1 31.40 16.68 -4.51
CA MET A 1 30.81 15.66 -3.58
C MET A 1 29.58 15.08 -4.25
N VAL A 2 29.34 13.78 -4.12
CA VAL A 2 28.10 13.13 -4.59
C VAL A 2 27.45 12.40 -3.41
N THR A 3 26.18 12.72 -3.16
CA THR A 3 25.37 12.07 -2.14
C THR A 3 24.06 11.53 -2.73
N LEU A 4 23.52 10.52 -2.06
CA LEU A 4 22.28 9.85 -2.45
C LEU A 4 21.39 9.65 -1.22
N ALA A 5 20.11 9.99 -1.33
CA ALA A 5 19.15 9.89 -0.26
C ALA A 5 17.77 9.50 -0.78
N LEU A 6 17.09 8.58 -0.09
CA LEU A 6 15.71 8.21 -0.39
C LEU A 6 14.77 8.99 0.51
N TYR A 7 13.79 9.66 -0.09
CA TYR A 7 12.75 10.36 0.65
C TYR A 7 11.39 9.72 0.39
N ARG A 8 10.58 9.61 1.45
CA ARG A 8 9.15 9.33 1.38
C ARG A 8 8.39 10.63 1.58
N THR A 9 7.38 10.89 0.77
CA THR A 9 6.44 11.99 0.98
C THR A 9 5.03 11.43 1.12
N ASP A 10 4.42 11.70 2.27
CA ASP A 10 3.02 11.40 2.57
C ASP A 10 2.20 12.68 2.39
N VAL A 11 1.07 12.57 1.69
CA VAL A 11 0.16 13.67 1.40
C VAL A 11 -1.26 13.22 1.72
N VAL A 12 -1.99 14.04 2.46
CA VAL A 12 -3.40 13.81 2.77
C VAL A 12 -4.24 15.06 2.52
N HIS A 13 -5.49 14.85 2.16
CA HIS A 13 -6.47 15.91 1.97
C HIS A 13 -7.73 15.56 2.76
N ALA A 14 -7.66 15.71 4.09
CA ALA A 14 -8.73 15.31 5.00
C ALA A 14 -10.04 16.05 4.69
N PRO A 15 -11.22 15.41 4.88
CA PRO A 15 -12.49 16.12 4.79
C PRO A 15 -12.57 17.21 5.87
N SER A 16 -13.21 18.35 5.56
CA SER A 16 -13.46 19.37 6.57
C SER A 16 -14.64 18.98 7.47
N ASN A 17 -14.62 19.47 8.72
CA ASN A 17 -15.77 19.43 9.61
C ASN A 17 -16.92 20.35 9.13
N LYS A 18 -16.68 21.22 8.15
CA LYS A 18 -17.70 22.07 7.53
C LYS A 18 -18.23 21.44 6.23
N PRO A 19 -19.55 21.26 6.08
CA PRO A 19 -20.14 20.72 4.85
C PRO A 19 -19.74 21.55 3.63
N GLY A 20 -19.28 20.89 2.56
CA GLY A 20 -18.97 21.56 1.28
C GLY A 20 -17.60 22.22 1.17
N ILE A 21 -16.78 22.22 2.23
CA ILE A 21 -15.39 22.71 2.20
C ILE A 21 -14.45 21.51 2.32
N ALA A 22 -13.41 21.45 1.49
CA ALA A 22 -12.34 20.47 1.67
C ALA A 22 -11.37 20.95 2.77
N GLY A 23 -10.89 20.03 3.62
CA GLY A 23 -9.88 20.38 4.62
C GLY A 23 -8.56 20.76 3.93
N PRO A 24 -7.66 21.48 4.63
CA PRO A 24 -6.38 21.85 4.05
C PRO A 24 -5.56 20.60 3.69
N LYS A 25 -4.86 20.67 2.56
CA LYS A 25 -3.88 19.66 2.17
C LYS A 25 -2.72 19.69 3.17
N LYS A 26 -2.33 18.52 3.67
CA LYS A 26 -1.17 18.35 4.54
C LYS A 26 -0.18 17.40 3.86
N ASP A 27 1.08 17.77 3.87
CA ASP A 27 2.18 16.98 3.33
C ASP A 27 3.32 16.88 4.35
N GLN A 28 4.00 15.74 4.36
CA GLN A 28 5.15 15.52 5.21
C GLN A 28 6.16 14.63 4.49
N SER A 29 7.42 15.06 4.49
CA SER A 29 8.52 14.32 3.88
C SER A 29 9.47 13.76 4.94
N PHE A 30 9.97 12.56 4.69
CA PHE A 30 10.81 11.79 5.60
C PHE A 30 12.02 11.26 4.86
N LEU A 31 13.21 11.44 5.41
CA LEU A 31 14.40 10.72 4.98
C LEU A 31 14.25 9.24 5.39
N ILE A 32 14.47 8.33 4.45
CA ILE A 32 14.42 6.89 4.69
C ILE A 32 15.83 6.35 4.85
N GLY A 33 16.14 5.85 6.05
CA GLY A 33 17.49 5.44 6.40
C GLY A 33 18.43 6.63 6.47
N ASP A 34 19.66 6.44 5.98
CA ASP A 34 20.70 7.46 6.00
C ASP A 34 21.04 8.00 4.61
N THR A 35 21.58 9.22 4.56
CA THR A 35 22.16 9.77 3.32
C THR A 35 23.50 9.09 3.03
N LEU A 36 23.61 8.45 1.87
CA LEU A 36 24.84 7.82 1.40
C LEU A 36 25.77 8.86 0.80
N LYS A 37 27.00 8.94 1.30
CA LYS A 37 28.07 9.71 0.69
C LYS A 37 28.84 8.80 -0.26
N LEU A 38 28.57 8.92 -1.57
CA LEU A 38 29.13 8.03 -2.58
C LEU A 38 30.50 8.49 -3.08
N PHE A 39 30.74 9.81 -3.09
CA PHE A 39 32.01 10.38 -3.51
C PHE A 39 32.30 11.68 -2.76
N GLN A 40 33.53 11.81 -2.25
CA GLN A 40 34.04 13.03 -1.66
C GLN A 40 35.46 13.29 -2.19
N VAL A 41 35.82 14.57 -2.26
CA VAL A 41 37.17 15.00 -2.66
C VAL A 41 38.20 14.40 -1.68
N SER A 42 39.34 14.00 -2.23
CA SER A 42 40.43 13.42 -1.43
C SER A 42 40.91 14.38 -0.34
N ALA A 43 41.29 13.86 0.83
CA ALA A 43 41.78 14.68 1.94
C ALA A 43 42.94 15.58 1.51
N GLY A 44 42.93 16.85 1.95
CA GLY A 44 43.95 17.84 1.61
C GLY A 44 43.76 18.55 0.26
N ARG A 45 42.71 18.22 -0.51
CA ARG A 45 42.38 18.92 -1.76
C ARG A 45 41.10 19.74 -1.62
N ALA A 46 41.10 20.93 -2.23
CA ALA A 46 39.91 21.80 -2.29
C ALA A 46 38.89 21.31 -3.33
N HIS A 47 39.36 20.66 -4.41
CA HIS A 47 38.51 20.08 -5.45
C HIS A 47 39.25 18.92 -6.16
N ASP A 48 38.50 18.07 -6.85
CA ASP A 48 39.03 17.06 -7.78
C ASP A 48 38.41 17.29 -9.17
N GLU A 49 39.23 17.24 -10.22
CA GLU A 49 38.78 17.29 -11.61
C GLU A 49 38.41 15.88 -12.09
N VAL A 50 37.14 15.70 -12.44
CA VAL A 50 36.57 14.40 -12.81
C VAL A 50 35.71 14.58 -14.05
N VAL A 51 35.90 13.70 -15.04
CA VAL A 51 35.10 13.68 -16.28
C VAL A 51 33.81 12.89 -16.06
N ALA A 52 33.89 11.78 -15.33
CA ALA A 52 32.71 10.99 -14.98
C ALA A 52 32.92 10.09 -13.76
N LEU A 53 31.81 9.61 -13.21
CA LEU A 53 31.76 8.75 -12.03
C LEU A 53 30.81 7.58 -12.28
N ASP A 54 31.21 6.38 -11.89
CA ASP A 54 30.36 5.20 -11.78
C ASP A 54 30.42 4.73 -10.32
N LEU A 55 29.33 5.00 -9.59
CA LEU A 55 29.27 4.87 -8.14
C LEU A 55 28.21 3.82 -7.77
N PRO A 56 28.60 2.54 -7.63
CA PRO A 56 27.68 1.51 -7.13
C PRO A 56 27.29 1.83 -5.68
N PHE A 57 26.04 1.53 -5.31
CA PHE A 57 25.52 1.77 -3.98
C PHE A 57 24.56 0.68 -3.52
N ILE A 58 24.50 0.46 -2.21
CA ILE A 58 23.45 -0.32 -1.54
C ILE A 58 22.73 0.63 -0.59
N LEU A 59 21.42 0.75 -0.77
CA LEU A 59 20.56 1.48 0.16
C LEU A 59 19.93 0.49 1.14
N THR A 60 20.28 0.61 2.42
CA THR A 60 19.67 -0.20 3.48
C THR A 60 18.37 0.46 3.93
N LEU A 61 17.26 -0.25 3.77
CA LEU A 61 15.96 0.21 4.27
C LEU A 61 15.81 -0.09 5.76
N PRO A 62 15.11 0.77 6.52
CA PRO A 62 14.89 0.56 7.95
C PRO A 62 14.02 -0.68 8.17
N VAL A 63 14.48 -1.58 9.06
CA VAL A 63 13.77 -2.82 9.42
C VAL A 63 12.84 -2.65 10.62
N ASN A 64 13.09 -1.65 11.47
CA ASN A 64 12.34 -1.46 12.73
C ASN A 64 10.95 -0.83 12.51
N ARG A 65 10.73 -0.17 11.36
CA ARG A 65 9.44 0.44 11.02
C ARG A 65 9.09 0.08 9.58
N PRO A 66 8.03 -0.70 9.34
CA PRO A 66 7.67 -1.10 7.99
C PRO A 66 7.27 0.14 7.18
N LEU A 67 7.88 0.31 6.01
CA LEU A 67 7.58 1.44 5.12
C LEU A 67 6.20 1.25 4.47
N PRO A 68 5.35 2.28 4.35
CA PRO A 68 4.11 2.18 3.58
C PRO A 68 4.40 1.90 2.10
N ALA A 69 3.51 1.18 1.42
CA ALA A 69 3.60 1.03 -0.03
C ALA A 69 3.30 2.36 -0.73
N SER A 70 3.84 2.55 -1.94
CA SER A 70 3.43 3.66 -2.80
C SER A 70 1.93 3.55 -3.08
N ILE A 71 1.16 4.62 -2.84
CA ILE A 71 -0.30 4.62 -2.95
C ILE A 71 -0.80 5.97 -3.46
N CYS A 72 -1.91 5.98 -4.22
CA CYS A 72 -2.70 7.17 -4.48
C CYS A 72 -4.18 6.80 -4.50
N LEU A 73 -4.90 7.16 -3.45
CA LEU A 73 -6.30 6.82 -3.24
C LEU A 73 -7.19 8.05 -3.41
N GLY A 74 -8.37 7.87 -4.02
CA GLY A 74 -9.47 8.85 -3.99
C GLY A 74 -9.14 10.22 -4.60
N LYS A 75 -8.49 10.27 -5.77
CA LYS A 75 -8.01 11.50 -6.43
C LYS A 75 -7.07 12.32 -5.52
N SER A 76 -6.03 11.68 -5.00
CA SER A 76 -5.05 12.26 -4.06
C SER A 76 -5.65 12.66 -2.70
N LEU A 77 -6.67 11.94 -2.24
CA LEU A 77 -7.13 12.00 -0.85
C LEU A 77 -6.03 11.53 0.12
N VAL A 78 -5.34 10.46 -0.27
CA VAL A 78 -4.18 9.90 0.40
C VAL A 78 -3.16 9.55 -0.68
N GLU A 79 -1.91 9.97 -0.50
CA GLU A 79 -0.83 9.67 -1.42
C GLU A 79 0.48 9.46 -0.66
N THR A 80 1.19 8.38 -0.97
CA THR A 80 2.56 8.13 -0.51
C THR A 80 3.43 7.86 -1.73
N THR A 81 4.50 8.65 -1.85
CA THR A 81 5.47 8.55 -2.95
C THR A 81 6.89 8.46 -2.42
N TYR A 82 7.78 7.91 -3.23
CA TYR A 82 9.20 7.79 -2.91
C TYR A 82 10.04 8.40 -4.02
N GLN A 83 11.04 9.20 -3.64
CA GLN A 83 12.01 9.77 -4.56
C GLN A 83 13.44 9.55 -4.07
N LEU A 84 14.28 9.05 -4.97
CA LEU A 84 15.71 8.91 -4.78
C LEU A 84 16.39 10.17 -5.30
N PHE A 85 16.91 10.99 -4.40
CA PHE A 85 17.63 12.21 -4.74
C PHE A 85 19.13 11.94 -4.84
N VAL A 86 19.70 12.30 -5.98
CA VAL A 86 21.15 12.39 -6.19
C VAL A 86 21.54 13.86 -6.11
N SER A 87 22.44 14.20 -5.20
CA SER A 87 22.93 15.56 -5.01
C SER A 87 24.41 15.64 -5.38
N ILE A 88 24.74 16.54 -6.29
CA ILE A 88 26.10 16.74 -6.79
C ILE A 88 26.53 18.16 -6.44
N VAL A 89 27.56 18.27 -5.62
CA VAL A 89 28.24 19.55 -5.37
C VAL A 89 29.45 19.63 -6.29
N HIS A 90 29.45 20.61 -7.20
CA HIS A 90 30.50 20.81 -8.20
C HIS A 90 30.85 22.29 -8.43
N GLY A 91 31.96 22.52 -9.13
CA GLY A 91 32.42 23.86 -9.47
C GLY A 91 33.09 24.62 -8.31
N ARG A 92 33.81 25.69 -8.66
CA ARG A 92 34.57 26.51 -7.70
C ARG A 92 33.68 27.26 -6.70
N GLN A 93 32.43 27.51 -7.07
CA GLN A 93 31.42 28.16 -6.21
C GLN A 93 30.59 27.16 -5.38
N GLN A 94 30.94 25.86 -5.38
CA GLN A 94 30.18 24.82 -4.68
C GLN A 94 28.69 24.78 -5.05
N GLN A 95 28.40 24.89 -6.34
CA GLN A 95 27.03 24.79 -6.84
C GLN A 95 26.50 23.39 -6.57
N THR A 96 25.27 23.32 -6.05
CA THR A 96 24.61 22.06 -5.72
C THR A 96 23.51 21.79 -6.74
N HIS A 97 23.59 20.63 -7.39
CA HIS A 97 22.60 20.15 -8.33
C HIS A 97 21.87 18.94 -7.74
N HIS A 98 20.54 18.96 -7.73
CA HIS A 98 19.70 17.89 -7.21
C HIS A 98 18.88 17.27 -8.35
N VAL A 99 18.90 15.95 -8.46
CA VAL A 99 18.07 15.19 -9.40
C VAL A 99 17.29 14.14 -8.63
N GLY A 100 15.96 14.15 -8.76
CA GLY A 100 15.07 13.15 -8.17
C GLY A 100 14.68 12.07 -9.18
N TYR A 101 14.71 10.82 -8.74
CA TYR A 101 14.23 9.67 -9.50
C TYR A 101 13.09 8.98 -8.75
N PRO A 102 11.93 8.71 -9.38
CA PRO A 102 10.81 8.07 -8.71
C PRO A 102 11.12 6.62 -8.36
N VAL A 103 10.73 6.20 -7.16
CA VAL A 103 10.84 4.80 -6.69
C VAL A 103 9.44 4.29 -6.33
N ARG A 104 9.13 3.06 -6.76
CA ARG A 104 7.89 2.36 -6.41
C ARG A 104 8.14 1.36 -5.31
N LEU A 105 7.47 1.52 -4.16
CA LEU A 105 7.48 0.53 -3.09
C LEU A 105 6.18 -0.29 -3.16
N LYS A 106 6.31 -1.61 -3.30
CA LYS A 106 5.19 -2.56 -3.19
C LYS A 106 5.37 -3.41 -1.95
N ARG A 107 4.26 -3.69 -1.27
CA ARG A 107 4.23 -4.63 -0.16
C ARG A 107 3.36 -5.83 -0.48
N TYR A 108 3.70 -6.94 0.17
CA TYR A 108 3.06 -8.24 0.00
C TYR A 108 2.70 -8.87 1.36
N ASP A 109 2.71 -8.09 2.45
CA ASP A 109 2.42 -8.60 3.80
C ASP A 109 0.92 -8.91 4.02
N THR A 110 0.04 -8.36 3.19
CA THR A 110 -1.42 -8.57 3.27
C THR A 110 -1.97 -9.56 2.24
N LEU A 111 -1.11 -10.35 1.57
CA LEU A 111 -1.57 -11.31 0.55
C LEU A 111 -2.54 -12.33 1.16
N SER A 112 -3.70 -12.52 0.51
CA SER A 112 -4.75 -13.44 0.98
C SER A 112 -4.32 -14.92 0.96
N THR A 113 -3.20 -15.23 0.33
CA THR A 113 -2.62 -16.57 0.25
C THR A 113 -1.85 -16.98 1.51
N PHE A 114 -1.47 -16.03 2.37
CA PHE A 114 -0.72 -16.35 3.58
C PHE A 114 -1.56 -17.13 4.60
N GLY A 115 -0.94 -18.16 5.18
CA GLY A 115 -1.59 -19.05 6.15
C GLY A 115 -2.11 -18.34 7.40
N ALA A 116 -1.47 -17.24 7.80
CA ALA A 116 -1.90 -16.43 8.94
C ALA A 116 -3.34 -15.90 8.80
N PHE A 117 -3.80 -15.68 7.57
CA PHE A 117 -5.16 -15.20 7.30
C PHE A 117 -6.20 -16.32 7.12
N ARG A 118 -5.78 -17.60 7.22
CA ARG A 118 -6.66 -18.78 7.08
C ARG A 118 -7.11 -19.35 8.42
N VAL A 119 -6.90 -18.61 9.51
CA VAL A 119 -7.38 -18.96 10.84
C VAL A 119 -8.78 -18.39 11.00
N PRO A 120 -9.82 -19.23 11.19
CA PRO A 120 -11.19 -18.74 11.32
C PRO A 120 -11.36 -17.84 12.54
N ILE A 121 -12.03 -16.71 12.35
CA ILE A 121 -12.46 -15.85 13.44
C ILE A 121 -13.84 -16.34 13.89
N VAL A 122 -13.97 -16.70 15.16
CA VAL A 122 -15.23 -17.17 15.75
C VAL A 122 -15.53 -16.37 17.00
N SER A 123 -16.75 -15.88 17.15
CA SER A 123 -17.17 -15.15 18.34
C SER A 123 -18.69 -15.21 18.54
N SER A 124 -19.12 -14.86 19.75
CA SER A 124 -20.52 -14.82 20.17
C SER A 124 -20.80 -13.49 20.85
N VAL A 125 -21.87 -12.82 20.43
CA VAL A 125 -22.24 -11.49 20.90
C VAL A 125 -23.71 -11.49 21.33
N PRO A 126 -24.03 -11.19 22.60
CA PRO A 126 -25.40 -11.02 23.05
C PRO A 126 -25.97 -9.66 22.60
N SER A 127 -27.28 -9.57 22.42
CA SER A 127 -27.98 -8.30 22.30
C SER A 127 -27.85 -7.50 23.60
N GLN A 128 -27.93 -6.17 23.51
CA GLN A 128 -27.80 -5.28 24.68
C GLN A 128 -28.89 -5.52 25.75
N ASP A 129 -30.06 -6.01 25.34
CA ASP A 129 -31.15 -6.40 26.24
C ASP A 129 -31.10 -7.89 26.65
N HIS A 130 -30.03 -8.59 26.25
CA HIS A 130 -29.77 -10.01 26.53
C HIS A 130 -30.87 -10.99 26.10
N LEU A 131 -31.76 -10.60 25.18
CA LEU A 131 -32.83 -11.47 24.69
C LEU A 131 -32.38 -12.45 23.61
N VAL A 132 -31.33 -12.12 22.87
CA VAL A 132 -30.83 -12.89 21.72
C VAL A 132 -29.31 -12.96 21.76
N GLY A 133 -28.74 -14.08 21.33
CA GLY A 133 -27.31 -14.24 21.03
C GLY A 133 -27.07 -14.36 19.52
N LEU A 134 -25.90 -13.89 19.07
CA LEU A 134 -25.43 -14.04 17.70
C LEU A 134 -24.02 -14.63 17.71
N ASP A 135 -23.89 -15.85 17.20
CA ASP A 135 -22.61 -16.46 16.88
C ASP A 135 -22.25 -16.15 15.43
N TYR A 136 -20.98 -15.86 15.16
CA TYR A 136 -20.48 -15.75 13.81
C TYR A 136 -19.13 -16.44 13.64
N SER A 137 -18.88 -16.89 12.41
CA SER A 137 -17.60 -17.44 11.97
C SER A 137 -17.21 -16.88 10.61
N ILE A 138 -15.98 -16.39 10.50
CA ILE A 138 -15.38 -15.87 9.26
C ILE A 138 -14.17 -16.76 8.96
N PRO A 139 -14.17 -17.54 7.87
CA PRO A 139 -13.12 -18.54 7.60
C PRO A 139 -11.74 -17.96 7.32
N ILE A 140 -11.68 -16.78 6.68
CA ILE A 140 -10.45 -16.10 6.31
C ILE A 140 -10.55 -14.60 6.62
N SER A 141 -9.44 -13.97 6.96
CA SER A 141 -9.41 -12.58 7.41
C SER A 141 -8.72 -11.61 6.43
N ALA A 142 -8.31 -12.09 5.26
CA ALA A 142 -7.71 -11.27 4.21
C ALA A 142 -8.39 -11.45 2.85
N PHE A 143 -8.66 -10.34 2.16
CA PHE A 143 -9.39 -10.32 0.89
C PHE A 143 -8.75 -9.37 -0.13
N GLY A 144 -8.82 -9.72 -1.39
CA GLY A 144 -8.46 -8.87 -2.53
C GLY A 144 -9.64 -8.57 -3.45
N PRO A 145 -9.42 -7.78 -4.51
CA PRO A 145 -10.43 -7.48 -5.52
C PRO A 145 -11.04 -8.76 -6.14
N GLY A 146 -12.36 -8.91 -6.07
CA GLY A 146 -13.09 -10.06 -6.61
C GLY A 146 -13.11 -11.29 -5.71
N ASP A 147 -12.45 -11.26 -4.56
CA ASP A 147 -12.54 -12.35 -3.60
C ASP A 147 -13.94 -12.38 -2.98
N ARG A 148 -14.49 -13.59 -2.78
CA ARG A 148 -15.76 -13.77 -2.10
C ARG A 148 -15.58 -13.72 -0.59
N VAL A 149 -16.24 -12.79 0.06
CA VAL A 149 -16.29 -12.64 1.51
C VAL A 149 -17.48 -13.45 2.04
N THR A 150 -17.22 -14.38 2.94
CA THR A 150 -18.25 -15.26 3.53
C THR A 150 -18.22 -15.18 5.06
N ALA A 151 -19.40 -15.08 5.66
CA ALA A 151 -19.60 -15.19 7.10
C ALA A 151 -20.75 -16.17 7.40
N TYR A 152 -20.51 -17.11 8.30
CA TYR A 152 -21.53 -17.98 8.86
C TYR A 152 -22.10 -17.33 10.10
N VAL A 153 -23.42 -17.21 10.18
CA VAL A 153 -24.09 -16.52 11.29
C VAL A 153 -25.15 -17.44 11.87
N LYS A 154 -25.23 -17.50 13.19
CA LYS A 154 -26.30 -18.17 13.93
C LYS A 154 -26.87 -17.21 14.97
N VAL A 155 -28.16 -16.93 14.85
CA VAL A 155 -28.92 -16.16 15.83
C VAL A 155 -29.75 -17.11 16.67
N TYR A 156 -29.77 -16.97 17.99
CA TYR A 156 -30.54 -17.86 18.88
C TYR A 156 -31.14 -17.10 20.06
N PRO A 157 -32.31 -17.54 20.58
CA PRO A 157 -32.95 -16.88 21.70
C PRO A 157 -32.19 -17.17 23.00
N ASN A 158 -32.14 -16.19 23.90
CA ASN A 158 -31.72 -16.45 25.27
C ASN A 158 -32.86 -17.17 26.02
N LEU A 159 -32.60 -18.40 26.47
CA LEU A 159 -33.59 -19.25 27.14
C LEU A 159 -33.86 -18.82 28.59
N ASP A 160 -32.95 -18.08 29.23
CA ASP A 160 -33.18 -17.50 30.55
C ASP A 160 -34.39 -16.54 30.55
N TRP A 161 -34.69 -15.95 29.38
CA TRP A 161 -35.80 -15.03 29.16
C TRP A 161 -36.81 -15.58 28.13
N ALA A 162 -37.04 -16.90 28.11
CA ALA A 162 -37.85 -17.61 27.11
C ALA A 162 -39.19 -16.93 26.75
N ALA A 163 -39.93 -16.40 27.74
CA ALA A 163 -41.21 -15.75 27.50
C ALA A 163 -41.12 -14.47 26.64
N LYS A 164 -39.98 -13.76 26.71
CA LYS A 164 -39.70 -12.55 25.92
C LYS A 164 -38.93 -12.90 24.64
N SER A 165 -37.89 -13.71 24.73
CA SER A 165 -37.02 -14.06 23.59
C SER A 165 -37.74 -14.81 22.47
N ARG A 166 -38.73 -15.67 22.80
CA ARG A 166 -39.58 -16.35 21.80
C ARG A 166 -40.51 -15.44 21.01
N LYS A 167 -40.74 -14.20 21.47
CA LYS A 167 -41.54 -13.19 20.76
C LYS A 167 -40.71 -12.41 19.74
N VAL A 168 -39.38 -12.52 19.81
CA VAL A 168 -38.47 -11.81 18.92
C VAL A 168 -38.60 -12.38 17.50
N LYS A 169 -38.61 -11.49 16.51
CA LYS A 169 -38.48 -11.85 15.10
C LYS A 169 -37.14 -11.38 14.57
N VAL A 170 -36.50 -12.19 13.74
CA VAL A 170 -35.36 -11.79 12.92
C VAL A 170 -35.90 -11.16 11.66
N GLN A 171 -35.68 -9.85 11.49
CA GLN A 171 -36.17 -9.11 10.33
C GLN A 171 -35.18 -9.19 9.17
N ARG A 172 -33.90 -8.94 9.46
CA ARG A 172 -32.88 -8.76 8.44
C ARG A 172 -31.50 -9.06 8.98
N LEU A 173 -30.72 -9.81 8.21
CA LEU A 173 -29.28 -9.95 8.39
C LEU A 173 -28.56 -9.19 7.28
N THR A 174 -27.40 -8.62 7.59
CA THR A 174 -26.66 -7.78 6.65
C THR A 174 -25.16 -7.94 6.86
N LEU A 175 -24.45 -8.13 5.76
CA LEU A 175 -23.00 -8.18 5.71
C LEU A 175 -22.50 -7.02 4.86
N GLN A 176 -21.52 -6.25 5.34
CA GLN A 176 -20.97 -5.10 4.62
C GLN A 176 -19.46 -5.06 4.76
N VAL A 177 -18.80 -4.55 3.72
CA VAL A 177 -17.39 -4.16 3.82
C VAL A 177 -17.32 -2.63 3.88
N VAL A 178 -16.61 -2.12 4.88
CA VAL A 178 -16.42 -0.69 5.12
C VAL A 178 -14.93 -0.38 5.09
N GLU A 179 -14.53 0.59 4.26
CA GLU A 179 -13.23 1.25 4.32
C GLU A 179 -13.29 2.36 5.37
N LEU A 180 -12.34 2.35 6.29
CA LEU A 180 -12.13 3.38 7.31
C LEU A 180 -10.77 4.04 7.03
N ILE A 181 -10.79 5.34 6.75
CA ILE A 181 -9.58 6.15 6.62
C ILE A 181 -9.52 7.10 7.81
N THR A 182 -8.50 6.96 8.63
CA THR A 182 -8.21 7.85 9.76
C THR A 182 -7.08 8.79 9.36
N PHE A 183 -7.32 10.09 9.36
CA PHE A 183 -6.34 11.12 9.06
C PHE A 183 -5.73 11.67 10.35
N ASN A 184 -4.42 11.97 10.31
CA ASN A 184 -3.63 12.43 11.45
C ASN A 184 -3.81 11.55 12.70
N PRO A 185 -3.59 10.23 12.58
CA PRO A 185 -3.90 9.29 13.66
C PRO A 185 -3.09 9.52 14.94
N GLU A 186 -1.93 10.18 14.85
CA GLU A 186 -1.05 10.48 16.00
C GLU A 186 -1.35 11.85 16.65
N THR A 187 -2.38 12.59 16.20
CA THR A 187 -2.77 13.89 16.77
C THR A 187 -3.98 13.79 17.70
N ASP A 188 -4.20 14.78 18.56
CA ASP A 188 -5.32 14.79 19.52
C ASP A 188 -6.72 14.82 18.87
N GLU A 189 -6.84 15.17 17.59
CA GLU A 189 -8.10 15.22 16.85
C GLU A 189 -8.02 14.45 15.52
N PRO A 190 -8.03 13.10 15.55
CA PRO A 190 -8.06 12.31 14.33
C PRO A 190 -9.38 12.51 13.59
N VAL A 191 -9.31 12.63 12.26
CA VAL A 191 -10.50 12.75 11.41
C VAL A 191 -10.77 11.41 10.74
N GLU A 192 -11.95 10.84 10.94
CA GLU A 192 -12.33 9.58 10.31
C GLU A 192 -13.23 9.79 9.09
N LYS A 193 -12.98 9.02 8.04
CA LYS A 193 -13.84 8.90 6.88
C LYS A 193 -14.19 7.44 6.66
N ARG A 194 -15.48 7.13 6.80
CA ARG A 194 -16.04 5.79 6.57
C ARG A 194 -16.72 5.73 5.20
N ARG A 195 -16.37 4.72 4.41
CA ARG A 195 -16.98 4.46 3.10
C ARG A 195 -17.40 3.00 3.00
N ARG A 196 -18.70 2.76 2.82
CA ARG A 196 -19.20 1.41 2.53
C ARG A 196 -18.85 1.05 1.09
N LEU A 197 -18.12 -0.05 0.92
CA LEU A 197 -17.68 -0.54 -0.38
C LEU A 197 -18.75 -1.41 -1.04
N CYS A 198 -19.27 -2.36 -0.29
CA CYS A 198 -20.28 -3.30 -0.77
C CYS A 198 -21.17 -3.78 0.39
N LYS A 199 -22.37 -4.31 0.07
CA LYS A 199 -23.35 -4.80 1.05
C LYS A 199 -24.19 -5.95 0.50
N ALA A 200 -24.37 -7.00 1.29
CA ALA A 200 -25.37 -8.05 1.09
C ALA A 200 -26.44 -7.97 2.18
N VAL A 201 -27.68 -8.20 1.81
CA VAL A 201 -28.84 -8.17 2.71
C VAL A 201 -29.63 -9.46 2.56
N HIS A 202 -29.87 -10.14 3.67
CA HIS A 202 -30.76 -11.29 3.75
C HIS A 202 -32.01 -10.91 4.52
N GLN A 203 -33.14 -10.78 3.83
CA GLN A 203 -34.44 -10.45 4.42
C GLN A 203 -35.10 -11.75 4.89
N LEU A 204 -35.63 -11.77 6.12
CA LEU A 204 -36.15 -12.98 6.76
C LEU A 204 -37.57 -12.84 7.29
N ASP A 205 -37.85 -11.74 8.00
CA ASP A 205 -39.09 -11.48 8.75
C ASP A 205 -39.77 -12.74 9.35
N MET A 206 -39.05 -13.45 10.22
CA MET A 206 -39.52 -14.69 10.84
C MET A 206 -39.35 -14.67 12.36
N LYS A 207 -40.26 -15.35 13.07
CA LYS A 207 -40.09 -15.60 14.52
C LYS A 207 -38.84 -16.42 14.74
N LEU A 208 -38.04 -16.05 15.74
CA LEU A 208 -36.79 -16.73 16.05
C LEU A 208 -37.09 -18.15 16.58
N PRO A 209 -36.60 -19.22 15.92
CA PRO A 209 -36.84 -20.59 16.38
C PRO A 209 -36.11 -20.89 17.69
N ASP A 210 -36.64 -21.82 18.50
CA ASP A 210 -36.02 -22.26 19.76
C ASP A 210 -34.58 -22.78 19.57
N LYS A 211 -34.30 -23.45 18.44
CA LYS A 211 -32.95 -23.93 18.08
C LYS A 211 -32.04 -22.85 17.48
N GLY A 212 -32.57 -21.64 17.28
CA GLY A 212 -31.94 -20.57 16.53
C GLY A 212 -32.11 -20.70 15.01
N TYR A 213 -31.68 -19.66 14.31
CA TYR A 213 -31.63 -19.56 12.86
C TYR A 213 -30.16 -19.41 12.41
N GLN A 214 -29.72 -20.23 11.47
CA GLN A 214 -28.36 -20.22 10.94
C GLN A 214 -28.37 -20.03 9.43
N CYS A 215 -27.48 -19.19 8.91
CA CYS A 215 -27.29 -19.03 7.47
C CYS A 215 -25.86 -18.62 7.11
N GLU A 216 -25.53 -18.77 5.83
CA GLU A 216 -24.35 -18.18 5.21
C GLU A 216 -24.71 -16.82 4.60
N LEU A 217 -23.93 -15.79 4.91
CA LEU A 217 -23.95 -14.50 4.23
C LEU A 217 -22.70 -14.41 3.37
N SER A 218 -22.85 -13.98 2.12
CA SER A 218 -21.72 -13.80 1.23
C SER A 218 -21.87 -12.58 0.34
N ILE A 219 -20.72 -12.05 -0.07
CA ILE A 219 -20.59 -10.80 -0.82
C ILE A 219 -19.25 -10.77 -1.53
N ASP A 220 -19.25 -10.37 -2.80
CA ASP A 220 -18.00 -10.22 -3.56
C ASP A 220 -17.33 -8.89 -3.23
N PHE A 221 -16.02 -8.94 -2.99
CA PHE A 221 -15.21 -7.74 -2.78
C PHE A 221 -15.12 -6.97 -4.10
N PRO A 222 -15.35 -5.65 -4.11
CA PRO A 222 -15.44 -4.90 -5.35
C PRO A 222 -14.12 -4.92 -6.12
N GLN A 223 -14.23 -5.11 -7.43
CA GLN A 223 -13.13 -4.86 -8.36
C GLN A 223 -13.23 -3.43 -8.88
N LEU A 224 -12.13 -2.69 -8.82
CA LEU A 224 -12.08 -1.35 -9.39
C LEU A 224 -11.88 -1.49 -10.90
N ASP A 225 -12.75 -0.84 -11.68
CA ASP A 225 -12.48 -0.63 -13.10
C ASP A 225 -11.46 0.52 -13.23
N PHE A 226 -10.33 0.24 -13.86
CA PHE A 226 -9.28 1.24 -14.11
C PHE A 226 -9.57 2.10 -15.33
N ARG A 227 -10.67 1.83 -16.03
CA ARG A 227 -11.13 2.60 -17.18
C ARG A 227 -11.87 3.85 -16.72
N ASP A 228 -11.59 4.95 -17.40
CA ASP A 228 -12.33 6.20 -17.24
C ASP A 228 -13.70 6.14 -17.89
N ARG A 229 -14.46 7.23 -17.74
CA ARG A 229 -15.77 7.41 -18.38
C ARG A 229 -15.75 7.21 -19.90
N ASP A 230 -14.60 7.43 -20.52
CA ASP A 230 -14.36 7.25 -21.96
C ASP A 230 -13.76 5.87 -22.31
N GLY A 231 -13.70 4.94 -21.35
CA GLY A 231 -13.20 3.58 -21.54
C GLY A 231 -11.67 3.46 -21.57
N LEU A 232 -10.94 4.56 -21.42
CA LEU A 232 -9.48 4.61 -21.47
C LEU A 232 -8.86 4.29 -20.11
N VAL A 233 -7.81 3.48 -20.11
CA VAL A 233 -7.01 3.20 -18.91
C VAL A 233 -6.02 4.34 -18.70
N HIS A 234 -6.01 4.94 -17.51
CA HIS A 234 -5.02 5.94 -17.15
C HIS A 234 -3.59 5.43 -17.36
N LYS A 235 -2.73 6.29 -17.94
CA LYS A 235 -1.29 6.01 -18.02
C LYS A 235 -0.73 5.76 -16.62
N GLU A 236 -0.03 4.63 -16.44
CA GLU A 236 0.63 4.30 -15.18
C GLU A 236 1.68 5.37 -14.84
N ARG A 237 1.64 5.87 -13.59
CA ARG A 237 2.67 6.78 -13.09
C ARG A 237 3.94 6.01 -12.75
N GLN A 238 5.10 6.64 -12.92
CA GLN A 238 6.38 5.97 -12.63
C GLN A 238 6.61 5.71 -11.14
N ASP A 239 5.98 6.49 -10.27
CA ASP A 239 6.12 6.49 -8.80
C ASP A 239 5.01 5.71 -8.08
N ILE A 240 3.90 5.40 -8.75
CA ILE A 240 2.73 4.75 -8.16
C ILE A 240 2.26 3.57 -9.03
N PRO A 241 2.21 2.34 -8.49
CA PRO A 241 1.63 1.19 -9.20
C PRO A 241 0.13 1.36 -9.46
N LEU A 242 -0.36 0.88 -10.60
CA LEU A 242 -1.79 0.91 -10.91
C LEU A 242 -2.65 0.20 -9.85
N ALA A 243 -2.22 -0.98 -9.38
CA ALA A 243 -2.93 -1.76 -8.38
C ALA A 243 -3.13 -0.99 -7.06
N SER A 244 -2.22 -0.08 -6.72
CA SER A 244 -2.27 0.72 -5.50
C SER A 244 -3.26 1.89 -5.58
N ARG A 245 -4.01 2.02 -6.68
CA ARG A 245 -5.20 2.88 -6.75
C ARG A 245 -6.42 2.21 -6.12
N ASN A 246 -6.40 0.88 -6.05
CA ASN A 246 -7.34 0.14 -5.22
C ASN A 246 -6.90 0.35 -3.77
N GLY A 247 -7.84 0.75 -2.91
CA GLY A 247 -7.51 0.85 -1.49
C GLY A 247 -7.10 -0.53 -0.96
N PHE A 248 -6.11 -0.56 -0.07
CA PHE A 248 -5.65 -1.75 0.64
C PHE A 248 -5.27 -1.37 2.07
N THR A 249 -5.14 -2.35 2.96
CA THR A 249 -4.80 -2.09 4.37
C THR A 249 -3.38 -1.56 4.45
N THR A 250 -3.21 -0.33 4.91
CA THR A 250 -1.88 0.30 5.05
C THR A 250 -1.94 1.53 5.95
N ALA A 251 -0.79 1.85 6.57
CA ALA A 251 -0.65 3.00 7.45
C ALA A 251 0.59 3.82 7.06
N GLY A 252 0.42 5.13 7.03
CA GLY A 252 1.49 6.12 6.88
C GLY A 252 1.59 7.01 8.13
N ALA A 253 2.41 8.07 8.08
CA ALA A 253 2.50 8.99 9.21
C ALA A 253 1.25 9.88 9.36
N LEU A 254 0.61 10.20 8.23
CA LEU A 254 -0.54 11.11 8.19
C LEU A 254 -1.89 10.40 8.07
N TYR A 255 -1.91 9.06 7.94
CA TYR A 255 -3.14 8.32 7.72
C TYR A 255 -3.04 6.86 8.16
N ASN A 256 -4.19 6.25 8.45
CA ASN A 256 -4.39 4.81 8.57
C ASN A 256 -5.56 4.39 7.66
N ILE A 257 -5.39 3.36 6.84
CA ILE A 257 -6.44 2.79 5.99
C ILE A 257 -6.72 1.37 6.47
N GLU A 258 -7.91 1.18 7.01
CA GLU A 258 -8.39 -0.07 7.58
C GLU A 258 -9.68 -0.51 6.91
N TYR A 259 -9.97 -1.80 7.01
CA TYR A 259 -11.18 -2.39 6.46
C TYR A 259 -11.88 -3.18 7.55
N LEU A 260 -13.20 -2.98 7.62
CA LEU A 260 -14.07 -3.60 8.60
C LEU A 260 -15.13 -4.43 7.88
N LEU A 261 -15.28 -5.67 8.33
CA LEU A 261 -16.44 -6.48 8.01
C LEU A 261 -17.53 -6.19 9.04
N VAL A 262 -18.63 -5.61 8.58
CA VAL A 262 -19.74 -5.18 9.43
C VAL A 262 -20.91 -6.16 9.29
N LEU A 263 -21.18 -6.90 10.37
CA LEU A 263 -22.32 -7.79 10.51
C LEU A 263 -23.43 -7.07 11.29
N LYS A 264 -24.63 -6.95 10.69
CA LYS A 264 -25.79 -6.34 11.35
C LYS A 264 -26.95 -7.31 11.36
N ALA A 265 -27.50 -7.58 12.54
CA ALA A 265 -28.74 -8.31 12.73
C ALA A 265 -29.81 -7.37 13.27
N ARG A 266 -30.94 -7.30 12.56
CA ARG A 266 -32.09 -6.47 12.92
C ARG A 266 -33.24 -7.31 13.42
N PHE A 267 -33.83 -6.89 14.53
CA PHE A 267 -34.86 -7.63 15.23
C PHE A 267 -36.13 -6.79 15.47
N SER A 268 -37.27 -7.45 15.63
CA SER A 268 -38.45 -6.83 16.24
C SER A 268 -38.52 -7.20 17.72
N HIS A 269 -38.88 -6.25 18.59
CA HIS A 269 -39.02 -6.47 20.04
C HIS A 269 -37.71 -6.86 20.76
N CYS A 270 -36.56 -6.58 20.13
CA CYS A 270 -35.22 -6.78 20.71
C CYS A 270 -34.28 -5.70 20.13
N LYS A 271 -33.24 -5.34 20.88
CA LYS A 271 -32.16 -4.48 20.40
C LYS A 271 -31.33 -5.16 19.33
N ASP A 272 -31.03 -4.40 18.28
CA ASP A 272 -30.21 -4.87 17.16
C ASP A 272 -28.77 -5.17 17.60
N ILE A 273 -28.13 -6.10 16.88
CA ILE A 273 -26.71 -6.43 17.07
C ILE A 273 -25.94 -5.91 15.86
N GLU A 274 -24.86 -5.18 16.13
CA GLU A 274 -23.92 -4.68 15.14
C GLU A 274 -22.50 -5.03 15.59
N ILE A 275 -21.75 -5.69 14.70
CA ILE A 275 -20.40 -6.19 14.96
C ILE A 275 -19.51 -5.62 13.86
N GLU A 276 -18.36 -5.07 14.26
CA GLU A 276 -17.33 -4.60 13.34
C GLU A 276 -16.07 -5.46 13.56
N GLN A 277 -15.75 -6.30 12.58
CA GLN A 277 -14.59 -7.18 12.62
C GLN A 277 -13.51 -6.64 11.68
N PRO A 278 -12.32 -6.26 12.19
CA PRO A 278 -11.20 -5.89 11.33
C PRO A 278 -10.80 -7.02 10.38
N ILE A 279 -10.53 -6.65 9.12
CA ILE A 279 -10.03 -7.53 8.07
C ILE A 279 -8.84 -6.87 7.35
N SER A 280 -7.98 -7.68 6.77
CA SER A 280 -6.89 -7.22 5.91
C SER A 280 -7.35 -7.18 4.45
N VAL A 281 -6.95 -6.14 3.73
CA VAL A 281 -7.22 -6.02 2.29
C VAL A 281 -5.91 -5.87 1.55
N THR A 282 -5.75 -6.66 0.49
CA THR A 282 -4.63 -6.60 -0.46
C THR A 282 -5.04 -5.83 -1.71
N GLN A 283 -4.05 -5.25 -2.39
CA GLN A 283 -4.23 -4.58 -3.69
C GLN A 283 -4.38 -5.55 -4.87
N PHE A 284 -4.20 -6.85 -4.64
CA PHE A 284 -4.11 -7.88 -5.68
C PHE A 284 -5.24 -8.91 -5.55
N ASP A 285 -5.76 -9.40 -6.66
CA ASP A 285 -6.70 -10.53 -6.65
C ASP A 285 -6.02 -11.84 -6.20
N HIS A 286 -6.81 -12.86 -5.88
CA HIS A 286 -6.28 -14.14 -5.40
C HIS A 286 -5.29 -14.81 -6.38
N ALA A 287 -5.58 -14.76 -7.69
CA ALA A 287 -4.73 -15.37 -8.72
C ALA A 287 -3.35 -14.69 -8.77
N THR A 288 -3.33 -13.36 -8.69
CA THR A 288 -2.10 -12.57 -8.65
C THR A 288 -1.34 -12.83 -7.35
N CYS A 289 -2.03 -12.90 -6.21
CA CYS A 289 -1.41 -13.28 -4.93
C CYS A 289 -0.70 -14.63 -5.02
N MET A 290 -1.35 -15.64 -5.63
CA MET A 290 -0.76 -16.96 -5.85
C MET A 290 0.48 -16.90 -6.75
N SER A 291 0.43 -16.11 -7.82
CA SER A 291 1.56 -15.95 -8.75
C SER A 291 2.80 -15.35 -8.08
N PHE A 292 2.63 -14.50 -7.07
CA PHE A 292 3.74 -13.87 -6.36
C PHE A 292 4.46 -14.79 -5.39
N MET A 293 3.81 -15.85 -4.89
CA MET A 293 4.37 -16.70 -3.83
C MET A 293 5.75 -17.24 -4.17
N LYS A 294 5.93 -17.76 -5.40
CA LYS A 294 7.23 -18.27 -5.86
C LYS A 294 8.27 -17.16 -5.95
N ALA A 295 7.91 -16.04 -6.58
CA ALA A 295 8.84 -14.92 -6.77
C ALA A 295 9.28 -14.31 -5.44
N ILE A 296 8.37 -14.20 -4.47
CA ILE A 296 8.68 -13.74 -3.11
C ILE A 296 9.65 -14.72 -2.44
N SER A 297 9.37 -16.03 -2.51
CA SER A 297 10.26 -17.06 -1.93
C SER A 297 11.66 -17.02 -2.53
N ASP A 298 11.76 -17.02 -3.86
CA ASP A 298 13.03 -16.97 -4.58
C ASP A 298 13.83 -15.71 -4.20
N ALA A 299 13.13 -14.59 -4.06
CA ALA A 299 13.76 -13.32 -3.75
C ALA A 299 14.21 -13.21 -2.28
N VAL A 300 13.43 -13.76 -1.34
CA VAL A 300 13.83 -13.90 0.06
C VAL A 300 15.08 -14.77 0.19
N ASP A 301 15.10 -15.90 -0.50
CA ASP A 301 16.26 -16.80 -0.55
C ASP A 301 17.49 -16.12 -1.14
N HIS A 302 17.34 -15.43 -2.26
CA HIS A 302 18.42 -14.66 -2.86
C HIS A 302 18.95 -13.61 -1.88
N ALA A 303 18.06 -12.83 -1.26
CA ALA A 303 18.42 -11.82 -0.28
C ALA A 303 19.08 -12.40 0.98
N ASN A 304 18.81 -13.66 1.36
CA ASN A 304 19.48 -14.36 2.45
C ASN A 304 20.90 -14.80 2.08
N ARG A 305 21.18 -15.05 0.79
CA ARG A 305 22.48 -15.53 0.31
C ARG A 305 23.41 -14.41 -0.18
N THR A 306 22.86 -13.24 -0.51
CA THR A 306 23.66 -12.11 -1.01
C THR A 306 24.59 -11.57 0.06
N ASP A 307 25.90 -11.71 -0.15
CA ASP A 307 26.93 -11.04 0.64
C ASP A 307 26.99 -9.56 0.27
N ARG A 308 26.66 -8.70 1.24
CA ARG A 308 26.60 -7.24 1.08
C ARG A 308 28.00 -6.61 0.95
N SER A 309 29.07 -7.35 1.25
CA SER A 309 30.44 -6.89 1.13
C SER A 309 30.97 -6.92 -0.31
N LEU A 310 30.31 -7.63 -1.23
CA LEU A 310 30.74 -7.83 -2.63
C LEU A 310 30.39 -6.65 -3.57
N MET A 311 30.21 -5.44 -3.02
CA MET A 311 29.96 -4.25 -3.83
C MET A 311 31.14 -3.95 -4.77
N PRO A 312 30.91 -3.72 -6.07
CA PRO A 312 31.97 -3.29 -6.98
C PRO A 312 32.62 -2.00 -6.47
N SER A 313 33.92 -1.83 -6.69
CA SER A 313 34.59 -0.59 -6.33
C SER A 313 34.12 0.57 -7.20
N PRO A 314 33.91 1.78 -6.64
CA PRO A 314 33.63 2.98 -7.41
C PRO A 314 34.68 3.23 -8.49
N ARG A 315 34.24 3.66 -9.68
CA ARG A 315 35.14 4.05 -10.77
C ARG A 315 35.06 5.54 -11.00
N VAL A 316 36.22 6.20 -11.00
CA VAL A 316 36.37 7.63 -11.22
C VAL A 316 37.16 7.81 -12.51
N TYR A 317 36.53 8.41 -13.52
CA TYR A 317 37.17 8.68 -14.81
C TYR A 317 37.71 10.11 -14.82
N ARG A 318 39.03 10.24 -14.93
CA ARG A 318 39.76 11.50 -15.03
C ARG A 318 40.19 11.75 -16.47
N SER A 319 40.54 13.00 -16.77
CA SER A 319 40.98 13.42 -18.11
C SER A 319 42.20 12.64 -18.63
N ALA A 320 43.07 12.16 -17.72
CA ALA A 320 44.25 11.37 -18.05
C ALA A 320 43.96 9.86 -18.27
N ASP A 321 42.76 9.38 -17.98
CA ASP A 321 42.45 7.95 -18.09
C ASP A 321 42.19 7.56 -19.56
N ALA A 322 42.83 6.49 -20.03
CA ALA A 322 42.74 6.02 -21.42
C ALA A 322 41.29 5.75 -21.90
N LEU A 323 40.38 5.37 -20.98
CA LEU A 323 38.96 5.16 -21.28
C LEU A 323 38.16 6.48 -21.38
N ALA A 324 38.57 7.55 -20.68
CA ALA A 324 37.96 8.87 -20.79
C ALA A 324 38.28 9.54 -22.15
N MET A 325 39.43 9.21 -22.73
CA MET A 325 39.83 9.65 -24.07
C MET A 325 38.90 9.13 -25.18
N GLY A 326 38.27 7.96 -24.99
CA GLY A 326 37.29 7.40 -25.93
C GLY A 326 35.94 8.15 -25.95
N TRP A 327 35.53 8.75 -24.84
CA TRP A 327 34.33 9.62 -24.78
C TRP A 327 34.59 10.99 -25.39
N ASN A 328 35.79 11.54 -25.22
CA ASN A 328 36.20 12.78 -25.88
C ASN A 328 36.31 12.66 -27.41
N LEU A 329 36.52 11.45 -27.95
CA LEU A 329 36.55 11.20 -29.40
C LEU A 329 35.16 11.07 -30.03
N LYS A 330 34.11 10.74 -29.27
CA LYS A 330 32.71 10.74 -29.76
C LYS A 330 32.01 12.10 -29.64
N GLY A 331 32.56 13.04 -28.87
CA GLY A 331 32.04 14.41 -28.71
C GLY A 331 32.62 15.45 -29.67
N LYS A 332 33.68 15.13 -30.42
CA LYS A 332 34.18 15.99 -31.50
C LYS A 332 33.47 15.65 -32.81
N ALA A 333 32.35 16.32 -33.05
CA ALA A 333 31.80 16.44 -34.39
C ALA A 333 32.89 17.08 -35.28
N ALA A 334 33.34 16.34 -36.30
CA ALA A 334 34.06 16.94 -37.41
C ALA A 334 33.14 17.95 -38.12
N PRO A 335 33.64 19.12 -38.55
CA PRO A 335 32.83 20.07 -39.29
C PRO A 335 32.57 19.49 -40.68
N GLY A 336 31.34 19.03 -40.92
CA GLY A 336 30.85 18.62 -42.24
C GLY A 336 30.53 17.13 -42.33
N GLY A 337 29.27 16.78 -42.07
CA GLY A 337 28.73 15.45 -42.35
C GLY A 337 27.33 15.28 -41.78
N ASN A 338 26.32 15.25 -42.64
CA ASN A 338 24.93 15.02 -42.27
C ASN A 338 24.74 13.62 -41.62
N PRO A 339 23.77 13.44 -40.70
CA PRO A 339 23.71 12.27 -39.84
C PRO A 339 23.07 11.07 -40.54
N ALA A 340 23.67 9.88 -40.38
CA ALA A 340 23.02 8.61 -40.69
C ALA A 340 22.23 8.10 -39.46
N PRO A 341 21.04 7.51 -39.63
CA PRO A 341 20.22 7.05 -38.52
C PRO A 341 20.75 5.72 -37.97
N GLY A 342 21.21 5.73 -36.72
CA GLY A 342 21.59 4.54 -35.95
C GLY A 342 20.42 3.96 -35.14
N PRO A 343 20.44 2.65 -34.84
CA PRO A 343 19.24 1.87 -34.55
C PRO A 343 18.70 2.08 -33.13
N SER A 344 17.37 2.12 -33.05
CA SER A 344 16.58 2.00 -31.83
C SER A 344 16.78 0.64 -31.16
N GLY A 345 17.40 0.62 -29.97
CA GLY A 345 17.54 -0.56 -29.11
C GLY A 345 17.01 -0.28 -27.70
N PRO A 346 16.30 -1.23 -27.05
CA PRO A 346 15.49 -0.96 -25.86
C PRO A 346 16.30 -1.23 -24.59
N ASN A 347 16.60 -0.20 -23.81
CA ASN A 347 17.11 -0.38 -22.44
C ASN A 347 16.24 0.39 -21.45
N GLY A 348 15.07 -0.19 -21.17
CA GLY A 348 14.36 0.09 -19.93
C GLY A 348 15.12 -0.60 -18.80
N ILE A 349 15.92 0.17 -18.06
CA ILE A 349 16.51 -0.29 -16.79
C ILE A 349 15.33 -0.54 -15.83
N LYS A 350 14.91 -1.80 -15.74
CA LYS A 350 13.97 -2.25 -14.71
C LYS A 350 14.76 -2.42 -13.41
N THR A 351 14.82 -1.37 -12.61
CA THR A 351 15.31 -1.48 -11.24
C THR A 351 14.17 -2.02 -10.37
N SER A 352 14.13 -3.33 -10.17
CA SER A 352 13.32 -3.94 -9.12
C SER A 352 14.11 -3.90 -7.81
N VAL A 353 13.72 -3.00 -6.90
CA VAL A 353 14.23 -3.00 -5.53
C VAL A 353 13.43 -4.02 -4.73
N LEU A 354 14.10 -5.06 -4.26
CA LEU A 354 13.52 -6.04 -3.35
C LEU A 354 13.66 -5.51 -1.91
N VAL A 355 12.55 -5.48 -1.18
CA VAL A 355 12.46 -5.05 0.21
C VAL A 355 12.09 -6.26 1.07
N ARG A 356 12.75 -6.42 2.22
CA ARG A 356 12.35 -7.38 3.26
C ARG A 356 11.29 -6.77 4.16
#